data_AF-A0A1B0D9C6-F1
#
_entry.id   AF-A0A1B0D9C6-F1
#
_cell.length_a   1.000
_cell.length_b   1.000
_cell.length_c   1.000
_cell.angle_alpha   90.00
_cell.angle_beta   90.00
_cell.angle_gamma   90.00
#
_symmetry.space_group_name_H-M   'P 1'
#
loop_
_entity.id
_entity.type
_entity.pdbx_description
1 polymer ?
#
loop_
_entity_poly.entity_id
_entity_poly.type
_entity_poly.pdbx_seq_one_letter_code
_entity_poly.pdbx_strand_id
1 'polypeptide(L)'
;MFKTKIDKMIYNLKQLDEGVDVNLLDYLYMCTLDMISTSATDVDIDLQDGKNREYVDAVIAGADLVAKRIITVPYHIEWIYRFSSLYEVEKKSLRAVNGFLDRIIKLKKTMFDEVADAEEERREELAKLNNEEIETKPKIVINQLFRFWTRGQLDFKDVRDELDVMIYTGSDTSTHLSSYTLLMLAMHPEVQQKVVEELQSVFVDESVPFDYDSVKQLTYLEMVIKETLRLYPVIPYIAREVKADIKLSELILNT
;
A
#
# COMPACT_ATOMS: atom_id res chain seq x y z
N MET A 1 -10.52 9.06 6.95
CA MET A 1 -9.39 8.16 7.26
C MET A 1 -8.06 8.75 6.81
N PHE A 2 -7.77 8.86 5.49
CA PHE A 2 -6.47 9.33 4.99
C PHE A 2 -6.01 10.66 5.59
N LYS A 3 -6.87 11.69 5.58
CA LYS A 3 -6.59 13.00 6.20
C LYS A 3 -6.15 12.86 7.67
N THR A 4 -6.89 12.12 8.49
CA THR A 4 -6.57 11.87 9.90
C THR A 4 -5.19 11.25 10.10
N LYS A 5 -4.80 10.29 9.25
CA LYS A 5 -3.50 9.63 9.32
C LYS A 5 -2.37 10.57 8.88
N ILE A 6 -2.58 11.42 7.87
CA ILE A 6 -1.64 12.50 7.49
C ILE A 6 -1.51 13.54 8.61
N ASP A 7 -2.63 14.00 9.18
CA ASP A 7 -2.62 15.01 10.23
C ASP A 7 -1.80 14.56 11.44
N LYS A 8 -1.88 13.27 11.79
CA LYS A 8 -1.04 12.65 12.81
C LYS A 8 0.44 12.67 12.44
N MET A 9 0.79 12.32 11.20
CA MET A 9 2.17 12.38 10.72
C MET A 9 2.71 13.82 10.77
N ILE A 10 1.93 14.80 10.31
CA ILE A 10 2.28 16.22 10.35
C ILE A 10 2.42 16.70 11.79
N TYR A 11 1.54 16.29 12.69
CA TYR A 11 1.64 16.60 14.12
C TYR A 11 2.97 16.11 14.69
N ASN A 12 3.38 14.87 14.38
CA ASN A 12 4.64 14.29 14.82
C ASN A 12 5.86 15.05 14.24
N LEU A 13 5.80 15.45 12.96
CA LEU A 13 6.86 16.24 12.32
C LEU A 13 7.00 17.63 12.96
N LYS A 14 5.90 18.26 13.36
CA LYS A 14 5.90 19.56 14.04
C LYS A 14 6.46 19.53 15.47
N GLN A 15 6.61 18.36 16.07
CA GLN A 15 7.24 18.21 17.40
C GLN A 15 8.78 18.18 17.33
N LEU A 16 9.36 18.14 16.13
CA LEU A 16 10.81 18.14 15.95
C LEU A 16 11.38 19.56 16.10
N ASP A 17 12.63 19.65 16.56
CA ASP A 17 13.33 20.92 16.68
C ASP A 17 13.56 21.58 15.31
N GLU A 18 13.45 22.90 15.24
CA GLU A 18 13.71 23.65 14.01
C GLU A 18 15.17 23.50 13.56
N GLY A 19 15.38 23.34 12.25
CA GLY A 19 16.72 23.21 11.65
C GLY A 19 17.32 21.80 11.67
N VAL A 20 16.55 20.80 12.11
CA VAL A 20 16.95 19.38 12.02
C VAL A 20 16.60 18.81 10.64
N ASP A 21 17.57 18.16 9.99
CA ASP A 21 17.32 17.39 8.76
C ASP A 21 16.52 16.13 9.09
N VAL A 22 15.41 15.91 8.37
CA VAL A 22 14.50 14.79 8.62
C VAL A 22 14.41 13.87 7.40
N ASN A 23 14.59 12.57 7.62
CA ASN A 23 14.26 11.57 6.61
C ASN A 23 12.74 11.37 6.54
N LEU A 24 12.08 12.03 5.57
CA LEU A 24 10.64 11.91 5.37
C LEU A 24 10.19 10.50 4.96
N LEU A 25 11.08 9.67 4.40
CA LEU A 25 10.73 8.33 3.95
C LEU A 25 10.17 7.48 5.10
N ASP A 26 10.80 7.53 6.27
CA ASP A 26 10.38 6.75 7.44
C ASP A 26 8.97 7.17 7.90
N TYR A 27 8.69 8.47 7.97
CA TYR A 27 7.39 9.00 8.36
C TYR A 27 6.31 8.63 7.35
N LEU A 28 6.60 8.78 6.06
CA LEU A 28 5.71 8.39 4.98
C LEU A 28 5.41 6.89 5.04
N TYR A 29 6.41 6.06 5.28
CA TYR A 29 6.24 4.61 5.35
C TYR A 29 5.30 4.20 6.48
N MET A 30 5.50 4.76 7.68
CA MET A 30 4.60 4.50 8.81
C MET A 30 3.17 4.98 8.50
N CYS A 31 3.04 6.13 7.85
CA CYS A 31 1.76 6.75 7.55
C CYS A 31 0.97 5.97 6.48
N THR A 32 1.60 5.64 5.35
CA THR A 32 0.98 4.88 4.26
C THR A 32 0.67 3.45 4.68
N LEU A 33 1.51 2.83 5.51
CA LEU A 33 1.24 1.50 6.06
C LEU A 33 0.00 1.50 6.94
N ASP A 34 -0.14 2.51 7.80
CA ASP A 34 -1.33 2.68 8.64
C ASP A 34 -2.57 2.90 7.78
N MET A 35 -2.50 3.77 6.77
CA MET A 35 -3.60 4.03 5.83
C MET A 35 -4.03 2.79 5.07
N ILE A 36 -3.09 2.07 4.44
CA ILE A 36 -3.40 0.91 3.62
C ILE A 36 -3.92 -0.22 4.50
N SER A 37 -3.27 -0.48 5.64
CA SER A 37 -3.74 -1.49 6.58
C SER A 37 -5.15 -1.19 7.06
N THR A 38 -5.47 0.04 7.49
CA THR A 38 -6.82 0.38 7.93
C THR A 38 -7.82 0.35 6.77
N SER A 39 -7.47 0.81 5.57
CA SER A 39 -8.39 0.77 4.40
C SER A 39 -8.67 -0.64 3.89
N ALA A 40 -7.68 -1.54 3.94
CA ALA A 40 -7.83 -2.93 3.49
C ALA A 40 -8.53 -3.82 4.53
N THR A 41 -8.40 -3.48 5.83
CA THR A 41 -8.83 -4.37 6.92
C THR A 41 -9.95 -3.82 7.79
N ASP A 42 -10.19 -2.50 7.77
CA ASP A 42 -11.02 -1.77 8.74
C ASP A 42 -10.53 -1.85 10.19
N VAL A 43 -9.28 -2.25 10.40
CA VAL A 43 -8.67 -2.31 11.74
C VAL A 43 -7.74 -1.12 11.87
N ASP A 44 -8.00 -0.27 12.86
CA ASP A 44 -7.06 0.77 13.25
C ASP A 44 -6.01 0.19 14.20
N ILE A 45 -4.80 0.01 13.69
CA ILE A 45 -3.68 -0.60 14.43
C ILE A 45 -2.78 0.49 15.03
N ASP A 46 -2.97 1.73 14.60
CA ASP A 46 -2.17 2.89 14.95
C ASP A 46 -0.65 2.64 14.86
N LEU A 47 -0.16 2.58 13.63
CA LEU A 47 1.26 2.27 13.39
C LEU A 47 2.19 3.44 13.70
N GLN A 48 1.68 4.67 13.69
CA GLN A 48 2.49 5.89 13.86
C GLN A 48 2.94 6.14 15.31
N ASP A 49 2.49 5.33 16.27
CA ASP A 49 2.86 5.40 17.69
C ASP A 49 4.27 4.89 18.02
N GLY A 50 5.07 4.50 17.01
CA GLY A 50 6.45 4.00 17.17
C GLY A 50 6.55 2.58 17.75
N LYS A 51 5.45 2.02 18.27
CA LYS A 51 5.39 0.66 18.87
C LYS A 51 5.56 -0.48 17.85
N ASN A 52 5.33 -0.21 16.57
CA ASN A 52 5.38 -1.21 15.49
C ASN A 52 6.60 -1.05 14.57
N ARG A 53 7.65 -0.36 15.01
CA ARG A 53 8.87 -0.12 14.21
C ARG A 53 9.54 -1.42 13.74
N GLU A 54 9.50 -2.47 14.56
CA GLU A 54 10.04 -3.79 14.20
C GLU A 54 9.42 -4.35 12.91
N TYR A 55 8.11 -4.14 12.68
CA TYR A 55 7.47 -4.59 11.45
C TYR A 55 7.98 -3.80 10.24
N VAL A 56 8.08 -2.48 10.36
CA VAL A 56 8.56 -1.63 9.25
C VAL A 56 10.01 -1.94 8.91
N ASP A 57 10.88 -2.06 9.92
CA ASP A 57 12.28 -2.46 9.72
C ASP A 57 12.37 -3.85 9.06
N ALA A 58 11.49 -4.79 9.44
CA ALA A 58 11.43 -6.12 8.85
C ALA A 58 11.01 -6.10 7.38
N VAL A 59 10.03 -5.27 7.02
CA VAL A 59 9.56 -5.13 5.64
C VAL A 59 10.64 -4.49 4.76
N ILE A 60 11.28 -3.41 5.22
CA ILE A 60 12.39 -2.76 4.50
C ILE A 60 13.55 -3.75 4.30
N ALA A 61 13.96 -4.46 5.35
CA ALA A 61 14.99 -5.49 5.24
C ALA A 61 14.61 -6.63 4.29
N GLY A 62 13.32 -6.98 4.22
CA GLY A 62 12.78 -7.94 3.26
C GLY A 62 12.90 -7.46 1.82
N ALA A 63 12.54 -6.20 1.55
CA ALA A 63 12.65 -5.59 0.22
C ALA A 63 14.10 -5.54 -0.27
N ASP A 64 15.03 -5.08 0.59
CA ASP A 64 16.47 -5.06 0.29
C ASP A 64 17.02 -6.46 -0.03
N LEU A 65 16.58 -7.46 0.74
CA LEU A 65 16.95 -8.85 0.54
C LEU A 65 16.46 -9.36 -0.81
N VAL A 66 15.21 -9.10 -1.17
CA VAL A 66 14.63 -9.51 -2.46
C VAL A 66 15.38 -8.86 -3.62
N ALA A 67 15.63 -7.55 -3.54
CA ALA A 67 16.40 -6.82 -4.54
C ALA A 67 17.81 -7.42 -4.72
N LYS A 68 18.50 -7.72 -3.62
CA LYS A 68 19.82 -8.37 -3.66
C LYS A 68 19.78 -9.77 -4.24
N ARG A 69 18.73 -10.55 -3.92
CA ARG A 69 18.54 -11.91 -4.43
C ARG A 69 18.29 -11.90 -5.95
N ILE A 70 17.52 -10.94 -6.47
CA ILE A 70 17.26 -10.80 -7.91
C ILE A 70 18.56 -10.71 -8.71
N ILE A 71 19.52 -9.90 -8.27
CA ILE A 71 20.79 -9.68 -9.00
C ILE A 71 21.92 -10.66 -8.66
N THR A 72 21.78 -11.46 -7.59
CA THR A 72 22.83 -12.38 -7.13
C THR A 72 22.53 -13.81 -7.52
N VAL A 73 22.97 -14.22 -8.71
CA VAL A 73 22.69 -15.54 -9.32
C VAL A 73 22.93 -16.73 -8.39
N PRO A 74 24.01 -16.81 -7.58
CA PRO A 74 24.20 -17.94 -6.66
C PRO A 74 23.07 -18.11 -5.63
N TYR A 75 22.36 -17.04 -5.25
CA TYR A 75 21.25 -17.09 -4.30
C TYR A 75 19.92 -17.55 -4.92
N HIS A 76 19.89 -17.80 -6.23
CA HIS A 76 18.75 -18.46 -6.88
C HIS A 76 18.75 -19.96 -6.59
N ILE A 77 19.92 -20.51 -6.24
CA ILE A 77 20.06 -21.89 -5.80
C ILE A 77 19.73 -21.96 -4.31
N GLU A 78 18.57 -22.54 -4.00
CA GLU A 78 17.99 -22.54 -2.65
C GLU A 78 18.93 -23.10 -1.57
N TRP A 79 19.68 -24.16 -1.86
CA TRP A 79 20.61 -24.72 -0.87
C TRP A 79 21.75 -23.75 -0.53
N ILE A 80 22.33 -23.07 -1.51
CA ILE A 80 23.40 -22.06 -1.30
C ILE A 80 22.84 -20.91 -0.48
N TYR A 81 21.66 -20.45 -0.85
CA TYR A 81 20.99 -19.34 -0.19
C TYR A 81 20.70 -19.64 1.29
N ARG A 82 20.25 -20.86 1.63
CA ARG A 82 19.99 -21.28 3.02
C ARG A 82 21.22 -21.28 3.93
N PHE A 83 22.43 -21.39 3.37
CA PHE A 83 23.67 -21.29 4.13
C PHE A 83 24.21 -19.85 4.20
N SER A 84 23.53 -18.88 3.59
CA SER A 84 23.93 -17.47 3.63
C SER A 84 23.39 -16.75 4.86
N SER A 85 24.04 -15.65 5.25
CA SER A 85 23.52 -14.77 6.30
C SER A 85 22.22 -14.07 5.91
N LEU A 86 21.93 -13.92 4.61
CA LEU A 86 20.69 -13.33 4.13
C LEU A 86 19.47 -14.18 4.50
N TYR A 87 19.60 -15.51 4.48
CA TYR A 87 18.50 -16.38 4.87
C TYR A 87 18.07 -16.20 6.33
N GLU A 88 19.00 -15.86 7.22
CA GLU A 88 18.66 -15.53 8.61
C GLU A 88 17.93 -14.18 8.72
N VAL A 89 18.29 -13.20 7.88
CA VAL A 89 17.56 -11.94 7.77
C VAL A 89 16.13 -12.19 7.28
N GLU A 90 15.96 -12.97 6.21
CA GLU A 90 14.64 -13.35 5.70
C GLU A 90 13.79 -14.02 6.76
N LYS A 91 14.34 -15.00 7.50
CA LYS A 91 13.60 -15.66 8.59
C LYS A 91 13.15 -14.67 9.65
N LYS A 92 14.00 -13.72 10.04
CA LYS A 92 13.65 -12.71 11.05
C LYS A 92 12.57 -11.79 10.51
N SER A 93 12.73 -11.28 9.29
CA SER A 93 11.75 -10.42 8.63
C SER A 93 10.40 -11.10 8.48
N LEU A 94 10.38 -12.34 7.96
CA LEU A 94 9.16 -13.13 7.83
C LEU A 94 8.48 -13.39 9.16
N ARG A 95 9.22 -13.61 10.26
CA ARG A 95 8.60 -13.76 11.60
C ARG A 95 7.90 -12.49 12.05
N ALA A 96 8.52 -11.33 11.87
CA ALA A 96 7.94 -10.05 12.25
C ALA A 96 6.71 -9.71 11.38
N VAL A 97 6.80 -9.93 10.06
CA VAL A 97 5.68 -9.74 9.12
C VAL A 97 4.51 -10.66 9.47
N ASN A 98 4.77 -11.95 9.66
CA ASN A 98 3.75 -12.91 10.04
C ASN A 98 3.09 -12.54 11.38
N GLY A 99 3.89 -12.19 12.39
CA GLY A 99 3.37 -11.78 13.68
C GLY A 99 2.50 -10.54 13.61
N PHE A 100 2.75 -9.63 12.67
CA PHE A 100 1.89 -8.47 12.42
C PHE A 100 0.56 -8.87 11.79
N LEU A 101 0.58 -9.63 10.69
CA LEU A 101 -0.62 -10.10 10.00
C LEU A 101 -1.52 -10.93 10.92
N ASP A 102 -0.93 -11.78 11.76
CA ASP A 102 -1.67 -12.59 12.74
C ASP A 102 -2.48 -11.72 13.71
N ARG A 103 -1.94 -10.57 14.13
CA ARG A 103 -2.67 -9.63 14.98
C ARG A 103 -3.86 -9.02 14.24
N ILE A 104 -3.65 -8.57 13.00
CA ILE A 104 -4.71 -7.99 12.15
C ILE A 104 -5.83 -8.98 11.94
N ILE A 105 -5.50 -10.17 11.46
CA ILE A 105 -6.48 -11.20 11.12
C ILE A 105 -7.25 -11.63 12.37
N LYS A 106 -6.57 -11.76 13.52
CA LYS A 106 -7.22 -12.08 14.80
C LYS A 106 -8.21 -10.99 15.20
N LEU A 107 -7.80 -9.71 15.16
CA LEU A 107 -8.69 -8.58 15.48
C LEU A 107 -9.88 -8.55 14.53
N LYS A 108 -9.64 -8.65 13.22
CA LYS A 108 -10.73 -8.62 12.26
C LYS A 108 -11.70 -9.78 12.41
N LYS A 109 -11.20 -10.98 12.67
CA LYS A 109 -12.04 -12.17 12.90
C LYS A 109 -12.98 -12.00 14.10
N THR A 110 -12.58 -11.23 15.13
CA THR A 110 -13.48 -10.91 16.26
C THR A 110 -14.57 -9.90 15.91
N MET A 111 -14.35 -9.07 14.88
CA MET A 111 -15.31 -8.06 14.41
C MET A 111 -16.18 -8.58 13.26
N PHE A 112 -15.78 -9.67 12.62
CA PHE A 112 -16.45 -10.22 11.45
C PHE A 112 -17.64 -11.08 11.87
N ASP A 113 -18.84 -10.64 11.49
CA ASP A 113 -20.08 -11.37 11.67
C ASP A 113 -20.49 -12.01 10.34
N GLU A 114 -20.26 -13.32 10.22
CA GLU A 114 -20.55 -14.10 9.02
C GLU A 114 -22.03 -14.03 8.60
N VAL A 115 -22.95 -13.96 9.57
CA VAL A 115 -24.39 -13.95 9.29
C VAL A 115 -24.81 -12.59 8.77
N ALA A 116 -24.40 -11.52 9.45
CA ALA A 116 -24.71 -10.16 9.05
C ALA A 116 -24.16 -9.84 7.64
N ASP A 117 -22.93 -10.29 7.35
CA ASP A 117 -22.30 -10.05 6.05
C ASP A 117 -23.00 -10.81 4.91
N ALA A 118 -23.49 -12.02 5.18
CA ALA A 118 -24.26 -12.82 4.21
C ALA A 118 -25.68 -12.28 3.99
N GLU A 119 -26.32 -11.71 5.00
CA GLU A 119 -27.61 -11.03 4.88
C GLU A 119 -27.50 -9.74 4.05
N GLU A 120 -26.45 -8.95 4.30
CA GLU A 120 -26.17 -7.72 3.57
C GLU A 120 -25.93 -8.01 2.08
N GLU A 121 -25.22 -9.08 1.75
CA GLU A 121 -25.03 -9.49 0.36
C GLU A 121 -26.34 -9.90 -0.33
N ARG A 122 -27.19 -10.70 0.33
CA ARG A 122 -28.51 -11.06 -0.22
C ARG A 122 -29.36 -9.81 -0.47
N ARG A 123 -29.30 -8.83 0.44
CA ARG A 123 -29.98 -7.54 0.26
C ARG A 123 -29.46 -6.80 -0.97
N GLU A 124 -28.14 -6.75 -1.18
CA GLU A 124 -27.53 -6.15 -2.37
C GLU A 124 -27.93 -6.87 -3.68
N GLU A 125 -27.95 -8.21 -3.68
CA GLU A 125 -28.35 -8.99 -4.85
C GLU A 125 -29.82 -8.79 -5.21
N LEU A 126 -30.71 -8.79 -4.21
CA LEU A 126 -32.13 -8.51 -4.39
C LEU A 126 -32.37 -7.09 -4.93
N ALA A 127 -31.65 -6.10 -4.41
CA ALA A 127 -31.72 -4.72 -4.88
C ALA A 127 -31.32 -4.59 -6.34
N LYS A 128 -30.23 -5.25 -6.74
CA LYS A 128 -29.77 -5.28 -8.14
C LYS A 128 -30.80 -5.94 -9.05
N LEU A 129 -31.45 -7.02 -8.61
CA LEU A 129 -32.51 -7.68 -9.38
C LEU A 129 -33.74 -6.77 -9.54
N ASN A 130 -34.04 -5.97 -8.53
CA ASN A 130 -35.18 -5.05 -8.54
C ASN A 130 -34.87 -3.67 -9.16
N ASN A 131 -33.65 -3.44 -9.66
CA ASN A 131 -33.16 -2.11 -10.08
C ASN A 131 -33.34 -1.02 -9.01
N GLU A 132 -33.16 -1.38 -7.74
CA GLU A 132 -33.21 -0.45 -6.62
C GLU A 132 -31.80 0.10 -6.32
N GLU A 133 -31.67 1.42 -6.23
CA GLU A 133 -30.46 2.06 -5.72
C GLU A 133 -30.45 1.94 -4.19
N ILE A 134 -29.57 1.09 -3.66
CA ILE A 134 -29.31 0.97 -2.23
C ILE A 134 -27.92 1.52 -1.93
N GLU A 135 -27.80 2.26 -0.83
CA GLU A 135 -26.52 2.66 -0.27
C GLU A 135 -25.74 1.42 0.18
N THR A 136 -24.80 0.99 -0.64
CA THR A 136 -23.94 -0.17 -0.33
C THR A 136 -22.82 0.26 0.59
N LYS A 137 -22.57 -0.50 1.67
CA LYS A 137 -21.38 -0.28 2.48
C LYS A 137 -20.11 -0.43 1.63
N PRO A 138 -19.03 0.30 2.00
CA PRO A 138 -17.73 0.13 1.34
C PRO A 138 -17.30 -1.34 1.35
N LYS A 139 -16.92 -1.87 0.18
CA LYS A 139 -16.44 -3.25 0.05
C LYS A 139 -14.99 -3.35 0.48
N ILE A 140 -14.80 -3.56 1.77
CA ILE A 140 -13.48 -3.72 2.38
C ILE A 140 -12.88 -5.06 1.97
N VAL A 141 -11.61 -5.07 1.58
CA VAL A 141 -10.94 -6.22 0.98
C VAL A 141 -10.98 -7.44 1.89
N ILE A 142 -10.60 -7.30 3.16
CA ILE A 142 -10.58 -8.46 4.08
C ILE A 142 -11.96 -9.11 4.24
N ASN A 143 -13.05 -8.33 4.18
CA ASN A 143 -14.40 -8.88 4.25
C ASN A 143 -14.69 -9.72 3.00
N GLN A 144 -14.27 -9.25 1.82
CA GLN A 144 -14.40 -10.03 0.58
C GLN A 144 -13.58 -11.33 0.65
N LEU A 145 -12.34 -11.28 1.15
CA LEU A 145 -11.51 -12.48 1.33
C LEU A 145 -12.16 -13.46 2.30
N PHE A 146 -12.71 -12.98 3.43
CA PHE A 146 -13.43 -13.83 4.36
C PHE A 146 -14.70 -14.44 3.74
N ARG A 147 -15.44 -13.71 2.91
CA ARG A 147 -16.58 -14.27 2.15
C ARG A 147 -16.17 -15.40 1.22
N PHE A 148 -15.06 -15.25 0.50
CA PHE A 148 -14.56 -16.32 -0.37
C PHE A 148 -14.10 -17.54 0.43
N TRP A 149 -13.48 -17.32 1.59
CA TRP A 149 -13.08 -18.38 2.51
C TRP A 149 -14.28 -19.13 3.12
N THR A 150 -15.31 -18.43 3.61
CA THR A 150 -16.51 -19.09 4.18
C THR A 150 -17.30 -19.90 3.14
N ARG A 151 -17.18 -19.54 1.86
CA ARG A 151 -17.74 -20.29 0.73
C ARG A 151 -16.89 -21.47 0.27
N GLY A 152 -15.70 -21.67 0.87
CA GLY A 152 -14.75 -22.71 0.46
C GLY A 152 -14.12 -22.47 -0.91
N GLN A 153 -14.07 -21.23 -1.38
CA GLN A 153 -13.42 -20.86 -2.65
C GLN A 153 -11.95 -20.50 -2.49
N LEU A 154 -11.54 -20.14 -1.27
CA LEU A 154 -10.15 -19.86 -0.89
C LEU A 154 -9.79 -20.63 0.36
N ASP A 155 -8.54 -21.09 0.43
CA ASP A 155 -7.98 -21.56 1.69
C ASP A 155 -7.66 -20.36 2.59
N PHE A 156 -7.62 -20.60 3.91
CA PHE A 156 -7.26 -19.53 4.85
C PHE A 156 -5.82 -19.02 4.63
N LYS A 157 -4.95 -19.88 4.07
CA LYS A 157 -3.61 -19.48 3.66
C LYS A 157 -3.69 -18.44 2.53
N ASP A 158 -4.54 -18.64 1.53
CA ASP A 158 -4.70 -17.70 0.43
C ASP A 158 -5.23 -16.35 0.92
N VAL A 159 -6.19 -16.36 1.86
CA VAL A 159 -6.67 -15.13 2.52
C VAL A 159 -5.53 -14.37 3.18
N ARG A 160 -4.63 -15.07 3.87
CA ARG A 160 -3.46 -14.46 4.53
C ARG A 160 -2.48 -13.89 3.51
N ASP A 161 -2.14 -14.69 2.50
CA ASP A 161 -1.13 -14.33 1.50
C ASP A 161 -1.60 -13.13 0.64
N GLU A 162 -2.88 -13.11 0.23
CA GLU A 162 -3.46 -11.98 -0.50
C GLU A 162 -3.52 -10.70 0.34
N LEU A 163 -3.82 -10.83 1.64
CA LEU A 163 -3.81 -9.69 2.54
C LEU A 163 -2.40 -9.12 2.73
N ASP A 164 -1.39 -9.98 2.87
CA ASP A 164 0.02 -9.57 2.99
C ASP A 164 0.47 -8.81 1.74
N VAL A 165 0.23 -9.39 0.56
CA VAL A 165 0.57 -8.77 -0.72
C VAL A 165 -0.07 -7.39 -0.84
N MET A 166 -1.35 -7.25 -0.51
CA MET A 166 -2.03 -5.96 -0.64
C MET A 166 -1.48 -4.91 0.31
N ILE A 167 -1.24 -5.25 1.57
CA ILE A 167 -0.67 -4.32 2.55
C ILE A 167 0.75 -3.92 2.12
N TYR A 168 1.60 -4.89 1.81
CA TYR A 168 2.98 -4.63 1.40
C TYR A 168 3.04 -3.76 0.13
N THR A 169 2.41 -4.20 -0.95
CA THR A 169 2.49 -3.52 -2.24
C THR A 169 1.86 -2.14 -2.20
N GLY A 170 0.69 -1.98 -1.57
CA GLY A 170 0.00 -0.70 -1.48
C GLY A 170 0.79 0.33 -0.67
N SER A 171 1.46 -0.10 0.40
CA SER A 171 2.23 0.79 1.27
C SER A 171 3.59 1.14 0.70
N ASP A 172 4.37 0.14 0.27
CA ASP A 172 5.73 0.34 -0.21
C ASP A 172 5.75 1.25 -1.45
N THR A 173 4.88 0.99 -2.43
CA THR A 173 4.90 1.77 -3.67
C THR A 173 4.44 3.21 -3.47
N SER A 174 3.40 3.40 -2.64
CA SER A 174 2.83 4.73 -2.38
C SER A 174 3.78 5.61 -1.55
N THR A 175 4.55 4.98 -0.66
CA THR A 175 5.58 5.65 0.15
C THR A 175 6.67 6.24 -0.73
N HIS A 176 7.26 5.40 -1.59
CA HIS A 176 8.32 5.82 -2.49
C HIS A 176 7.85 6.87 -3.49
N LEU A 177 6.65 6.69 -4.06
CA LEU A 177 6.06 7.69 -4.96
C LEU A 177 5.89 9.05 -4.27
N SER A 178 5.33 9.05 -3.06
CA SER A 178 5.10 10.28 -2.30
C SER A 178 6.43 10.94 -1.91
N SER A 179 7.42 10.14 -1.50
CA SER A 179 8.76 10.62 -1.16
C SER A 179 9.46 11.27 -2.35
N TYR A 180 9.46 10.62 -3.52
CA TYR A 180 10.02 11.18 -4.75
C TYR A 180 9.26 12.42 -5.22
N THR A 181 7.93 12.44 -5.09
CA THR A 181 7.13 13.61 -5.46
C THR A 181 7.50 14.82 -4.59
N LEU A 182 7.61 14.63 -3.27
CA LEU A 182 8.03 15.69 -2.36
C LEU A 182 9.46 16.16 -2.63
N LEU A 183 10.37 15.23 -2.91
CA LEU A 183 11.75 15.57 -3.29
C LEU A 183 11.78 16.39 -4.59
N MET A 184 11.02 15.99 -5.60
CA MET A 184 10.93 16.71 -6.88
C MET A 184 10.36 18.11 -6.69
N LEU A 185 9.32 18.26 -5.89
CA LEU A 185 8.76 19.58 -5.53
C LEU A 185 9.79 20.45 -4.81
N ALA A 186 10.52 19.89 -3.83
CA ALA A 186 11.56 20.62 -3.11
C ALA A 186 12.71 21.08 -4.02
N MET A 187 13.04 20.29 -5.05
CA MET A 187 14.07 20.62 -6.04
C MET A 187 13.61 21.62 -7.11
N HIS A 188 12.30 21.84 -7.28
CA HIS A 188 11.71 22.70 -8.31
C HIS A 188 10.72 23.70 -7.68
N PRO A 189 11.19 24.75 -6.99
CA PRO A 189 10.34 25.68 -6.25
C PRO A 189 9.26 26.34 -7.10
N GLU A 190 9.51 26.60 -8.38
CA GLU A 190 8.55 27.15 -9.32
C GLU A 190 7.39 26.19 -9.65
N VAL A 191 7.65 24.88 -9.61
CA VAL A 191 6.62 23.85 -9.77
C VAL A 191 5.85 23.69 -8.46
N GLN A 192 6.54 23.70 -7.33
CA GLN A 192 5.93 23.68 -6.01
C GLN A 192 4.96 24.85 -5.81
N GLN A 193 5.35 26.06 -6.19
CA GLN A 193 4.50 27.24 -6.09
C GLN A 193 3.19 27.08 -6.87
N LYS A 194 3.25 26.53 -8.09
CA LYS A 194 2.04 26.26 -8.90
C LYS A 194 1.12 25.21 -8.26
N VAL A 195 1.70 24.17 -7.65
CA VAL A 195 0.92 23.18 -6.89
C VAL A 195 0.24 23.83 -5.69
N VAL A 196 0.93 24.72 -4.97
CA VAL A 196 0.34 25.48 -3.85
C VAL A 196 -0.80 26.37 -4.33
N GLU A 197 -0.63 27.08 -5.45
CA GLU A 197 -1.68 27.90 -6.07
C GLU A 197 -2.90 27.05 -6.48
N GLU A 198 -2.69 25.87 -7.07
CA GLU A 198 -3.78 24.94 -7.39
C GLU A 198 -4.50 24.49 -6.11
N LEU A 199 -3.76 24.06 -5.09
CA LEU A 199 -4.33 23.63 -3.80
C LEU A 199 -5.16 24.75 -3.15
N GLN A 200 -4.68 26.00 -3.17
CA GLN A 200 -5.41 27.16 -2.64
C GLN A 200 -6.65 27.50 -3.46
N SER A 201 -6.64 27.22 -4.77
CA SER A 201 -7.80 27.45 -5.63
C SER A 201 -8.91 26.42 -5.43
N VAL A 202 -8.55 25.17 -5.11
CA VAL A 202 -9.51 24.08 -4.87
C VAL A 202 -10.00 24.09 -3.42
N PHE A 203 -9.08 24.22 -2.46
CA PHE A 203 -9.37 24.25 -1.02
C PHE A 203 -9.31 25.68 -0.49
N VAL A 204 -10.27 26.51 -0.93
CA VAL A 204 -10.31 27.95 -0.63
C VAL A 204 -10.47 28.24 0.87
N ASP A 205 -11.19 27.38 1.58
CA ASP A 205 -11.36 27.42 3.03
C ASP A 205 -11.61 26.02 3.62
N GLU A 206 -11.69 25.93 4.95
CA GLU A 206 -11.90 24.66 5.67
C GLU A 206 -13.29 24.04 5.45
N SER A 207 -14.22 24.74 4.79
CA SER A 207 -15.56 24.22 4.48
C SER A 207 -15.55 23.29 3.26
N VAL A 208 -14.53 23.38 2.39
CA VAL A 208 -14.38 22.47 1.26
C VAL A 208 -13.98 21.08 1.78
N PRO A 209 -14.81 20.04 1.55
CA PRO A 209 -14.50 18.70 2.00
C PRO A 209 -13.27 18.13 1.28
N PHE A 210 -12.43 17.39 2.00
CA PHE A 210 -11.37 16.59 1.38
C PHE A 210 -11.98 15.26 0.91
N ASP A 211 -12.62 15.27 -0.25
CA ASP A 211 -13.30 14.12 -0.86
C ASP A 211 -12.80 13.83 -2.29
N TYR A 212 -13.39 12.80 -2.90
CA TYR A 212 -12.99 12.34 -4.24
C TYR A 212 -13.15 13.42 -5.31
N ASP A 213 -14.25 14.16 -5.28
CA ASP A 213 -14.56 15.18 -6.29
C ASP A 213 -13.64 16.41 -6.15
N SER A 214 -13.25 16.76 -4.92
CA SER A 214 -12.29 17.83 -4.67
C SER A 214 -10.88 17.44 -5.10
N VAL A 215 -10.42 16.23 -4.76
CA VAL A 215 -9.09 15.73 -5.17
C VAL A 215 -8.96 15.62 -6.69
N LYS A 216 -10.04 15.26 -7.39
CA LYS A 216 -10.06 15.15 -8.86
C LYS A 216 -9.80 16.48 -9.58
N GLN A 217 -9.98 17.61 -8.90
CA GLN A 217 -9.70 18.94 -9.46
C GLN A 217 -8.20 19.29 -9.45
N LEU A 218 -7.36 18.52 -8.75
CA LEU A 218 -5.91 18.75 -8.62
C LEU A 218 -5.12 18.25 -9.84
N THR A 219 -5.45 18.78 -11.01
CA THR A 219 -4.92 18.33 -12.31
C THR A 219 -3.42 18.57 -12.48
N TYR A 220 -2.89 19.69 -11.97
CA TYR A 220 -1.48 20.04 -12.05
C TYR A 220 -0.65 19.19 -11.10
N LEU A 221 -1.13 18.95 -9.87
CA LEU A 221 -0.52 17.98 -8.96
C LEU A 221 -0.47 16.58 -9.58
N GLU A 222 -1.54 16.14 -10.27
CA GLU A 222 -1.54 14.87 -10.99
C GLU A 222 -0.46 14.85 -12.10
N MET A 223 -0.28 15.95 -12.83
CA MET A 223 0.82 16.07 -13.81
C MET A 223 2.20 15.94 -13.16
N VAL A 224 2.41 16.55 -11.99
CA VAL A 224 3.68 16.44 -11.25
C VAL A 224 3.93 15.00 -10.79
N ILE A 225 2.91 14.31 -10.27
CA ILE A 225 3.01 12.90 -9.86
C ILE A 225 3.37 12.01 -11.07
N LYS A 226 2.72 12.24 -12.22
CA LYS A 226 3.02 11.50 -13.46
C LYS A 226 4.43 11.76 -13.97
N GLU A 227 4.90 13.00 -13.93
CA GLU A 227 6.26 13.35 -14.35
C GLU A 227 7.31 12.78 -13.39
N THR A 228 7.00 12.76 -12.09
CA THR A 228 7.82 12.08 -11.08
C THR A 228 7.94 10.59 -11.40
N LEU A 229 6.83 9.89 -11.70
CA LEU A 229 6.86 8.48 -12.09
C LEU A 229 7.62 8.23 -13.41
N ARG A 230 7.59 9.18 -14.35
CA ARG A 230 8.34 9.09 -15.60
C ARG A 230 9.86 9.11 -15.36
N LEU A 231 10.32 9.93 -14.41
CA LEU A 231 11.74 10.07 -14.06
C LEU A 231 12.22 9.04 -13.03
N TYR A 232 11.38 8.76 -12.03
CA TYR A 232 11.65 7.90 -10.89
C TYR A 232 10.55 6.84 -10.76
N PRO A 233 10.54 5.83 -11.64
CA PRO A 233 9.58 4.74 -11.55
C PRO A 233 9.85 3.92 -10.28
N VAL A 234 8.84 3.81 -9.41
CA VAL A 234 8.94 3.04 -8.15
C VAL A 234 9.22 1.56 -8.42
N ILE A 235 8.65 1.02 -9.51
CA ILE A 235 8.93 -0.33 -9.99
C ILE A 235 9.57 -0.22 -11.38
N PRO A 236 10.91 -0.23 -11.49
CA PRO A 236 11.60 0.00 -12.76
C PRO A 236 11.58 -1.21 -13.71
N TYR A 237 11.37 -2.42 -13.18
CA TYR A 237 11.42 -3.66 -13.97
C TYR A 237 10.22 -4.55 -13.68
N ILE A 238 9.61 -5.09 -14.74
CA ILE A 238 8.56 -6.11 -14.66
C ILE A 238 9.02 -7.31 -15.48
N ALA A 239 9.27 -8.44 -14.82
CA ALA A 239 9.65 -9.67 -15.47
C ALA A 239 8.43 -10.44 -16.00
N ARG A 240 8.57 -11.08 -17.17
CA ARG A 240 7.58 -11.96 -17.78
C ARG A 240 8.25 -13.23 -18.27
N GLU A 241 7.53 -14.34 -18.20
CA GLU A 241 7.91 -15.60 -18.83
C GLU A 241 6.98 -15.82 -20.03
N VAL A 242 7.56 -16.05 -21.21
CA VAL A 242 6.80 -16.35 -22.42
C VAL A 242 6.27 -17.78 -22.31
N LYS A 243 4.97 -17.99 -22.52
CA LYS A 243 4.31 -19.31 -22.44
C LYS A 243 3.89 -19.88 -23.80
N ALA A 244 4.05 -19.09 -24.86
CA ALA A 244 3.80 -19.46 -26.25
C ALA A 244 4.59 -18.50 -27.14
N ASP A 245 4.96 -18.93 -28.35
CA ASP A 245 5.78 -18.10 -29.25
C ASP A 245 5.13 -16.74 -29.55
N ILE A 246 5.88 -15.66 -29.35
CA ILE A 246 5.41 -14.29 -29.59
C ILE A 246 6.31 -13.62 -30.62
N LYS A 247 5.72 -13.12 -31.70
CA LYS A 247 6.40 -12.25 -32.66
C LYS A 247 6.48 -10.83 -32.10
N LEU A 248 7.69 -10.38 -31.76
CA LEU A 248 7.99 -9.00 -31.39
C LEU A 248 8.78 -8.33 -32.50
N SER A 249 8.12 -7.44 -33.25
CA SER A 249 8.70 -6.83 -34.46
C SER A 249 9.17 -7.94 -35.42
N GLU A 250 10.44 -7.96 -35.81
CA GLU A 250 11.03 -8.99 -36.69
C GLU A 250 11.55 -10.24 -35.94
N LEU A 251 11.48 -10.26 -34.60
CA LEU A 251 11.96 -11.37 -33.77
C LEU A 251 10.81 -12.28 -33.33
N ILE A 252 11.10 -13.57 -33.20
CA ILE A 252 10.21 -14.53 -32.55
C ILE A 252 10.85 -14.92 -31.22
N LEU A 253 10.17 -14.61 -30.12
CA LEU A 253 10.51 -15.13 -28.80
C LEU A 253 9.86 -16.50 -28.66
N ASN A 254 10.67 -17.55 -28.66
CA ASN A 254 10.19 -18.90 -28.46
C ASN A 254 10.09 -19.23 -26.96
N THR A 255 9.26 -20.22 -26.67
CA THR A 255 9.07 -20.78 -25.33
C THR A 255 10.28 -21.63 -24.90
#